data_AF-A0A382X3U2-F1
#
_entry.id   AF-A0A382X3U2-F1
#
_cell.length_a   1.000
_cell.length_b   1.000
_cell.length_c   1.000
_cell.angle_alpha   90.00
_cell.angle_beta   90.00
_cell.angle_gamma   90.00
#
_symmetry.space_group_name_H-M   'P 1'
#
loop_
_entity.id
_entity.type
_entity.pdbx_description
1 polymer ?
#
loop_
_entity_poly.entity_id
_entity_poly.type
_entity_poly.pdbx_seq_one_letter_code
_entity_poly.pdbx_strand_id
1 'polypeptide(L)' 'GLCDEYPAIPFTWEWDENTCDGVIRPGMVLTAESYVGRHEGGPGVKLEEQVLITEKGHEVLSNYPFESDLLL' A
#
# COMPACT_ATOMS: atom_id res chain seq x y z
N GLY A 1 6.36 -10.31 4.94
CA GLY A 1 7.39 -11.33 5.16
C GLY A 1 6.89 -12.71 4.75
N LEU A 2 6.30 -13.44 5.69
CA LEU A 2 5.66 -14.74 5.47
C LEU A 2 4.14 -14.64 5.25
N CYS A 3 3.56 -13.51 5.65
CA CYS A 3 2.18 -13.08 5.45
C CYS A 3 2.10 -11.55 5.61
N ASP A 4 0.89 -11.02 5.74
CA ASP A 4 0.64 -9.67 6.21
C ASP A 4 1.21 -9.53 7.62
N GLU A 5 2.01 -8.48 7.82
CA GLU A 5 2.77 -8.25 9.03
C GLU A 5 2.61 -6.79 9.47
N TYR A 6 2.84 -6.54 10.75
CA TYR A 6 2.89 -5.17 11.27
C TYR A 6 3.95 -4.33 10.54
N PRO A 7 3.71 -3.03 10.27
CA PRO A 7 2.54 -2.24 10.66
C PRO A 7 1.42 -2.21 9.62
N ALA A 8 0.17 -2.04 10.09
CA ALA A 8 -0.91 -1.51 9.28
C ALA A 8 -0.93 0.02 9.40
N ILE A 9 -1.02 0.73 8.26
CA ILE A 9 -1.09 2.19 8.22
C ILE A 9 -2.50 2.58 7.74
N PRO A 10 -3.46 2.79 8.66
CA PRO A 10 -4.84 3.11 8.30
C PRO A 10 -4.96 4.51 7.69
N PHE A 11 -6.05 4.74 6.97
CA PHE A 11 -6.39 6.08 6.52
C PHE A 11 -6.57 7.03 7.71
N THR A 12 -6.28 8.32 7.52
CA THR A 12 -6.26 9.30 8.61
C THR A 12 -7.61 9.49 9.31
N TRP A 13 -8.71 9.22 8.62
CA TRP A 13 -10.05 9.26 9.21
C TRP A 13 -10.43 8.00 10.00
N GLU A 14 -9.62 6.95 9.95
CA GLU A 14 -9.78 5.70 10.71
C GLU A 14 -8.86 5.66 11.94
N TRP A 15 -8.08 6.71 12.19
CA TRP A 15 -7.18 6.78 13.35
C TRP A 15 -7.98 6.81 14.65
N ASP A 16 -7.54 6.00 15.60
CA ASP A 16 -8.14 5.84 16.93
C ASP A 16 -7.07 5.74 18.03
N GLU A 17 -7.48 5.50 19.27
CA GLU A 17 -6.58 5.35 20.43
C GLU A 17 -5.63 4.14 20.34
N ASN A 18 -5.92 3.18 19.44
CA ASN A 18 -5.10 2.00 19.20
C ASN A 18 -4.12 2.19 18.04
N THR A 19 -4.24 3.29 17.29
CA THR A 19 -3.31 3.65 16.23
C THR A 19 -1.98 4.03 16.87
N CYS A 20 -0.95 3.23 16.61
CA CYS A 20 0.34 3.36 17.26
C CYS A 20 1.27 4.28 16.45
N ASP A 21 2.00 5.13 17.18
CA ASP A 21 3.13 5.85 16.60
C ASP A 21 4.23 4.89 16.17
N GLY A 22 4.87 5.19 15.04
CA GLY A 22 5.92 4.36 14.49
C GLY A 22 6.86 5.12 13.56
N VAL A 23 8.05 4.56 13.35
CA VAL A 23 9.02 5.06 12.38
C VAL A 23 9.33 3.95 11.41
N ILE A 24 9.09 4.21 10.13
CA ILE A 24 9.46 3.32 9.03
C ILE A 24 11.00 3.30 8.92
N ARG A 25 11.58 2.11 8.84
CA ARG A 25 13.05 1.90 8.86
C ARG A 25 13.52 1.12 7.63
N PRO A 26 14.77 1.33 7.18
CA PRO A 26 15.40 0.51 6.16
C PRO A 26 15.30 -0.99 6.47
N GLY A 27 15.06 -1.80 5.43
CA GLY A 27 14.85 -3.25 5.54
C GLY A 27 13.39 -3.67 5.79
N MET A 28 12.50 -2.74 6.15
CA MET A 28 11.06 -3.02 6.13
C MET A 28 10.56 -3.16 4.70
N VAL A 29 9.56 -4.01 4.50
CA VAL A 29 8.81 -4.10 3.25
C VAL A 29 7.36 -3.79 3.57
N LEU A 30 6.82 -2.79 2.90
CA LEU A 30 5.45 -2.32 3.07
C LEU A 30 4.69 -2.53 1.77
N THR A 31 3.39 -2.70 1.88
CA THR A 31 2.52 -2.77 0.71
C THR A 31 1.74 -1.47 0.57
N ALA A 32 1.85 -0.82 -0.59
CA ALA A 32 1.15 0.41 -0.90
C ALA A 32 -0.13 0.09 -1.68
N GLU A 33 -1.28 0.28 -1.05
CA GLU A 33 -2.56 -0.17 -1.56
C GLU A 33 -3.47 0.97 -2.02
N SER A 34 -4.24 0.73 -3.08
CA SER A 34 -5.31 1.62 -3.54
C SER A 34 -6.50 0.81 -4.04
N TYR A 35 -7.69 1.14 -3.54
CA TYR A 35 -8.95 0.71 -4.14
C TYR A 35 -9.76 1.94 -4.50
N VAL A 36 -10.16 2.04 -5.78
CA VAL A 36 -10.96 3.15 -6.31
C VAL A 36 -12.22 2.59 -6.94
N GLY A 37 -13.37 2.97 -6.40
CA GLY A 37 -14.68 2.56 -6.87
C GLY A 37 -15.75 3.60 -6.50
N ARG A 38 -16.92 3.50 -7.15
CA ARG A 38 -18.05 4.39 -6.86
C ARG A 38 -18.87 3.88 -5.67
N HIS A 39 -19.45 4.79 -4.90
CA HIS A 39 -20.27 4.43 -3.72
C HIS A 39 -21.55 3.68 -4.11
N GLU A 40 -22.17 4.03 -5.24
CA GLU A 40 -23.35 3.38 -5.81
C GLU A 40 -23.06 1.99 -6.39
N GLY A 41 -21.79 1.57 -6.41
CA GLY A 41 -21.33 0.28 -6.92
C GLY A 41 -20.94 0.29 -8.40
N GLY A 42 -20.75 -0.91 -8.93
CA GLY A 42 -20.17 -1.14 -10.26
C GLY A 42 -18.69 -1.57 -10.18
N PRO A 43 -17.98 -1.61 -11.32
CA PRO A 43 -16.56 -1.95 -11.35
C PRO A 43 -15.72 -0.97 -10.53
N GLY A 44 -14.76 -1.50 -9.79
CA GLY A 44 -13.70 -0.76 -9.12
C GLY A 44 -12.33 -1.26 -9.58
N VAL A 45 -11.29 -0.48 -9.32
CA VAL A 45 -9.90 -0.82 -9.61
C VAL A 45 -9.15 -0.95 -8.30
N LYS A 46 -8.48 -2.08 -8.11
CA LYS A 46 -7.53 -2.32 -7.02
C LYS A 46 -6.14 -2.34 -7.62
N LEU A 47 -5.23 -1.54 -7.07
CA LEU A 47 -3.80 -1.58 -7.37
C LEU A 47 -3.04 -1.70 -6.06
N GLU A 48 -1.91 -2.38 -6.11
CA GLU A 48 -1.10 -2.69 -4.94
C GLU A 48 0.34 -2.98 -5.37
N GLU A 49 1.30 -2.38 -4.66
CA GLU A 49 2.72 -2.53 -4.95
C GLU A 49 3.48 -2.90 -3.68
N GLN A 50 4.35 -3.92 -3.76
CA GLN A 50 5.23 -4.29 -2.66
C GLN A 50 6.53 -3.46 -2.71
N VAL A 51 6.82 -2.72 -1.64
CA VAL A 51 7.87 -1.69 -1.59
C VAL A 51 8.87 -1.95 -0.48
N LEU A 52 10.14 -2.13 -0.83
CA LEU A 52 11.27 -2.20 0.12
C LEU A 52 11.67 -0.79 0.54
N ILE A 53 11.82 -0.58 1.85
CA ILE A 53 12.41 0.65 2.40
C ILE A 53 13.92 0.52 2.43
N THR A 54 14.62 1.50 1.89
CA THR A 54 16.08 1.56 1.81
C THR A 54 16.61 2.70 2.68
N GLU A 55 17.92 2.72 2.91
CA GLU A 55 18.60 3.81 3.64
C GLU A 55 18.37 5.21 3.03
N LYS A 56 18.00 5.29 1.75
CA LYS A 56 17.88 6.55 0.99
C LYS A 56 16.48 6.79 0.44
N GLY A 57 15.51 5.93 0.75
CA GLY A 57 14.16 6.02 0.20
C GLY A 57 13.49 4.66 0.09
N HIS A 58 13.06 4.29 -1.11
CA HIS A 58 12.32 3.07 -1.35
C HIS A 58 12.65 2.44 -2.72
N GLU A 59 12.35 1.16 -2.86
CA GLU A 59 12.44 0.37 -4.08
C GLU A 59 11.14 -0.40 -4.28
N VAL A 60 10.52 -0.28 -5.45
CA VAL A 60 9.34 -1.08 -5.80
C VAL A 60 9.82 -2.46 -6.25
N LEU A 61 9.41 -3.51 -5.54
CA LEU A 61 9.79 -4.89 -5.82
C LEU A 61 8.87 -5.55 -6.85
N SER A 62 7.64 -5.06 -6.95
CA SER A 62 6.63 -5.53 -7.89
C SER A 62 6.95 -5.04 -9.31
N ASN A 63 6.84 -5.94 -10.28
CA ASN A 63 7.19 -5.69 -11.68
C ASN A 63 6.10 -6.17 -12.65
N TYR A 64 4.94 -6.53 -12.12
CA TYR A 64 3.81 -6.94 -12.94
C TYR A 64 3.23 -5.72 -13.64
N PRO A 65 3.01 -5.76 -14.97
CA PRO A 65 2.53 -4.60 -15.70
C PRO A 65 1.08 -4.29 -15.33
N PHE A 66 0.75 -3.00 -15.31
CA PHE A 66 -0.66 -2.57 -15.27
C PHE A 66 -1.35 -2.86 -16.60
N GLU A 67 -2.68 -2.97 -16.55
CA GLU A 67 -3.51 -3.10 -17.74
C GLU A 67 -3.39 -1.83 -18.59
N SER A 68 -2.81 -1.97 -19.78
CA SER A 68 -2.44 -0.83 -20.62
C SER A 68 -3.66 -0.09 -21.16
N ASP A 69 -4.76 -0.81 -21.39
CA ASP A 69 -6.03 -0.21 -21.86
C ASP A 69 -6.71 0.69 -20.81
N LEU A 70 -6.28 0.59 -19.54
CA LEU A 70 -6.81 1.39 -18.42
C LEU A 70 -5.88 2.53 -18.01
N LEU A 71 -4.72 2.67 -18.66
CA LEU A 71 -3.75 3.74 -18.42
C LEU A 71 -3.93 4.91 -19.40
N LEU A 72 -3.41 6.09 -19.01
CA LEU A 72 -3.46 7.34 -19.81
C LEU A 72 -2.49 7.34 -21.00
#